data_AF-A0A9X3C570-F1
#
_entry.id   AF-A0A9X3C570-F1
#
_cell.length_a   1.000
_cell.length_b   1.000
_cell.length_c   1.000
_cell.angle_alpha   90.00
_cell.angle_beta   90.00
_cell.angle_gamma   90.00
#
_symmetry.space_group_name_H-M   'P 1'
#
loop_
_entity.id
_entity.type
_entity.pdbx_description
1 polymer ?
#
loop_
_entity_poly.entity_id
_entity_poly.type
_entity_poly.pdbx_seq_one_letter_code
_entity_poly.pdbx_strand_id
1 'polypeptide(L)'
;MKLIKTLLVAVVALLSFTACDAKIKNAKTETVKIFGNCEMCKKTIEKAGNLKNIAEVDWNEKSKMATLTYDATKTNSDEILKRVALAGYDSNEFLAPNDAYAKLPECCQYERNTKKMAMVVPAEKMNHDAHANHKMASSDVDQKATILKPVFDAYFGIKDALVKTDGATASAKAKTLVTAINGVKMESLPMDVHMVWMKVLKDLKEDAEHIADTKDATHQRDHFGTLSKNVYALLKVSKGETPTYYQFCPMANNGKGANWLSKESAIKNPYYGSKMLSCGSTVETIK
;
A
#
# COMPACT_ATOMS: atom_id res chain seq x y z
N MET A 1 -35.87 -44.99 -46.96
CA MET A 1 -37.33 -45.08 -46.77
C MET A 1 -37.58 -45.90 -45.51
N LYS A 2 -38.08 -45.25 -44.44
CA LYS A 2 -38.77 -45.84 -43.26
C LYS A 2 -37.89 -46.68 -42.31
N LEU A 3 -38.06 -46.74 -40.99
CA LEU A 3 -38.84 -46.05 -39.94
C LEU A 3 -38.27 -46.66 -38.63
N ILE A 4 -37.74 -45.90 -37.66
CA ILE A 4 -38.37 -45.59 -36.34
C ILE A 4 -38.92 -46.80 -35.53
N LYS A 5 -38.41 -46.94 -34.28
CA LYS A 5 -38.95 -47.51 -33.01
C LYS A 5 -38.01 -48.59 -32.45
N THR A 6 -37.49 -48.58 -31.21
CA THR A 6 -38.05 -48.22 -29.88
C THR A 6 -36.85 -48.15 -28.90
N LEU A 7 -36.55 -47.03 -28.22
CA LEU A 7 -36.94 -46.65 -26.84
C LEU A 7 -36.72 -47.73 -25.74
N LEU A 8 -35.63 -47.62 -24.94
CA LEU A 8 -35.61 -47.73 -23.45
C LEU A 8 -34.18 -47.64 -22.85
N VAL A 9 -33.92 -46.49 -22.21
CA VAL A 9 -33.29 -46.28 -20.89
C VAL A 9 -32.01 -47.07 -20.51
N ALA A 10 -30.89 -46.34 -20.46
CA ALA A 10 -29.95 -46.42 -19.33
C ALA A 10 -29.37 -45.02 -19.08
N VAL A 11 -29.97 -44.34 -18.11
CA VAL A 11 -29.51 -43.07 -17.54
C VAL A 11 -28.15 -43.29 -16.90
N VAL A 12 -27.09 -42.76 -17.52
CA VAL A 12 -25.74 -42.74 -16.93
C VAL A 12 -25.27 -41.29 -16.83
N ALA A 13 -25.24 -40.84 -15.59
CA ALA A 13 -24.34 -39.84 -15.01
C ALA A 13 -24.17 -38.49 -15.74
N LEU A 14 -25.05 -37.54 -15.43
CA LEU A 14 -24.62 -36.16 -15.20
C LEU A 14 -25.10 -35.72 -13.81
N LEU A 15 -24.35 -36.15 -12.78
CA LEU A 15 -24.27 -35.36 -11.56
C LEU A 15 -23.41 -34.13 -11.89
N SER A 16 -24.07 -33.10 -12.40
CA SER A 16 -23.52 -31.76 -12.47
C SER A 16 -23.21 -31.32 -11.05
N PHE A 17 -21.93 -31.41 -10.66
CA PHE A 17 -21.39 -30.58 -9.60
C PHE A 17 -21.56 -29.14 -10.05
N THR A 18 -22.66 -28.51 -9.66
CA THR A 18 -22.73 -27.05 -9.58
C THR A 18 -21.87 -26.65 -8.40
N ALA A 19 -20.54 -26.65 -8.59
CA ALA A 19 -19.68 -25.82 -7.78
C ALA A 19 -20.12 -24.38 -8.06
N CYS A 20 -20.67 -23.72 -7.04
CA CYS A 20 -20.83 -22.28 -7.06
C CYS A 20 -19.44 -21.64 -7.06
N ASP A 21 -18.79 -21.61 -8.22
CA ASP A 21 -17.68 -20.69 -8.43
C ASP A 21 -18.28 -19.29 -8.34
N ALA A 22 -17.82 -18.54 -7.33
CA ALA A 22 -18.26 -17.17 -7.13
C ALA A 22 -17.78 -16.33 -8.32
N LYS A 23 -18.63 -16.26 -9.35
CA LYS A 23 -18.30 -15.66 -10.64
C LYS A 23 -17.99 -14.17 -10.44
N ILE A 24 -16.81 -13.75 -10.84
CA ILE A 24 -16.40 -12.34 -10.90
C ILE A 24 -17.37 -11.62 -11.85
N LYS A 25 -18.08 -10.59 -11.36
CA LYS A 25 -19.26 -10.03 -12.04
C LYS A 25 -18.91 -9.30 -13.34
N ASN A 26 -17.98 -8.34 -13.30
CA ASN A 26 -17.53 -7.58 -14.47
C ASN A 26 -16.15 -8.09 -14.91
N ALA A 27 -16.07 -9.40 -15.18
CA ALA A 27 -14.80 -10.06 -15.44
C ALA A 27 -14.13 -9.54 -16.72
N LYS A 28 -12.90 -9.02 -16.55
CA LYS A 28 -11.92 -8.84 -17.61
C LYS A 28 -10.80 -9.85 -17.40
N THR A 29 -10.36 -10.49 -18.48
CA THR A 29 -9.25 -11.46 -18.46
C THR A 29 -8.13 -10.98 -19.36
N GLU A 30 -6.90 -11.03 -18.85
CA GLU A 30 -5.69 -10.77 -19.65
C GLU A 30 -4.50 -11.57 -19.13
N THR A 31 -3.52 -11.82 -20.00
CA THR A 31 -2.32 -12.60 -19.67
C THR A 31 -1.11 -11.69 -19.57
N VAL A 32 -0.38 -11.80 -18.46
CA VAL A 32 0.79 -10.96 -18.16
C VAL A 32 1.97 -11.82 -17.75
N LYS A 33 3.18 -11.28 -17.90
CA LYS A 33 4.40 -11.96 -17.45
C LYS A 33 4.67 -11.66 -15.99
N ILE A 34 4.82 -12.69 -15.17
CA ILE A 34 5.26 -12.60 -13.77
C ILE A 34 6.43 -13.57 -13.61
N PHE A 35 7.56 -13.06 -13.13
CA PHE A 35 8.78 -13.85 -13.00
C PHE A 35 8.68 -14.82 -11.81
N GLY A 36 9.19 -16.04 -12.00
CA GLY A 36 9.16 -17.13 -11.03
C GLY A 36 9.72 -18.41 -11.66
N ASN A 37 10.12 -19.38 -10.85
CA ASN A 37 10.79 -20.60 -11.35
C ASN A 37 10.28 -21.92 -10.76
N CYS A 38 9.42 -21.91 -9.74
CA CYS A 38 8.99 -23.13 -9.05
C CYS A 38 7.53 -23.04 -8.61
N GLU A 39 6.89 -24.19 -8.37
CA GLU A 39 5.52 -24.34 -7.85
C GLU A 39 5.29 -23.57 -6.53
N MET A 40 6.34 -23.36 -5.72
CA MET A 40 6.25 -22.52 -4.53
C MET A 40 6.04 -21.03 -4.88
N CYS A 41 6.62 -20.58 -6.00
CA CYS A 41 6.36 -19.24 -6.51
C CYS A 41 4.92 -19.11 -6.96
N LYS A 42 4.37 -20.13 -7.64
CA LYS A 42 2.94 -20.18 -8.02
C LYS A 42 2.06 -19.86 -6.82
N LYS A 43 2.20 -20.64 -5.74
CA LYS A 43 1.39 -20.46 -4.52
C LYS A 43 1.48 -19.05 -3.94
N THR A 44 2.67 -18.45 -3.94
CA THR A 44 2.88 -17.12 -3.35
C THR A 44 2.35 -16.01 -4.26
N ILE A 45 2.59 -16.11 -5.57
CA ILE A 45 2.07 -15.19 -6.60
C ILE A 45 0.54 -15.18 -6.58
N GLU A 46 -0.08 -16.36 -6.62
CA GLU A 46 -1.53 -16.49 -6.64
C GLU A 46 -2.15 -16.01 -5.33
N LYS A 47 -1.56 -16.37 -4.18
CA LYS A 47 -2.01 -15.87 -2.88
C LYS A 47 -1.94 -14.35 -2.78
N ALA A 48 -0.91 -13.72 -3.36
CA ALA A 48 -0.75 -12.28 -3.35
C ALA A 48 -1.71 -11.57 -4.32
N GLY A 49 -1.94 -12.15 -5.49
CA GLY A 49 -2.81 -11.57 -6.51
C GLY A 49 -4.31 -11.76 -6.25
N ASN A 50 -4.68 -12.89 -5.64
CA ASN A 50 -6.07 -13.28 -5.42
C ASN A 50 -6.77 -12.39 -4.40
N LEU A 51 -7.96 -11.91 -4.77
CA LEU A 51 -8.89 -11.22 -3.88
C LEU A 51 -10.26 -11.82 -4.07
N LYS A 52 -10.84 -12.38 -3.00
CA LYS A 52 -12.12 -13.07 -3.03
C LYS A 52 -13.20 -12.23 -3.72
N ASN A 53 -13.82 -12.78 -4.77
CA ASN A 53 -14.85 -12.14 -5.60
C ASN A 53 -14.42 -10.87 -6.35
N ILE A 54 -13.11 -10.60 -6.45
CA ILE A 54 -12.55 -9.38 -7.05
C ILE A 54 -11.49 -9.72 -8.10
N ALA A 55 -10.53 -10.58 -7.78
CA ALA A 55 -9.43 -10.96 -8.66
C ALA A 55 -9.01 -12.41 -8.44
N GLU A 56 -8.69 -13.07 -9.54
CA GLU A 56 -8.11 -14.39 -9.62
C GLU A 56 -6.86 -14.35 -10.51
N VAL A 57 -5.81 -15.01 -10.06
CA VAL A 57 -4.52 -15.15 -10.71
C VAL A 57 -4.22 -16.62 -10.81
N ASP A 58 -4.07 -17.12 -12.03
CA ASP A 58 -3.53 -18.46 -12.31
C ASP A 58 -2.17 -18.31 -12.99
N TRP A 59 -1.11 -18.67 -12.28
CA TRP A 59 0.26 -18.56 -12.78
C TRP A 59 0.79 -19.92 -13.24
N ASN A 60 1.45 -19.91 -14.39
CA ASN A 60 1.95 -21.12 -15.02
C ASN A 60 3.48 -21.17 -15.00
N GLU A 61 4.05 -22.19 -14.33
CA GLU A 61 5.51 -22.34 -14.15
C GLU A 61 6.28 -22.45 -15.47
N LYS A 62 5.72 -23.19 -16.44
CA LYS A 62 6.40 -23.47 -17.71
C LYS A 62 6.50 -22.23 -18.58
N SER A 63 5.40 -21.47 -18.70
CA SER A 63 5.33 -20.28 -19.53
C SER A 63 5.80 -19.01 -18.81
N LYS A 64 5.82 -19.02 -17.47
CA LYS A 64 6.04 -17.85 -16.60
C LYS A 64 5.03 -16.73 -16.85
N MET A 65 3.83 -17.11 -17.27
CA MET A 65 2.71 -16.21 -17.54
C MET A 65 1.63 -16.43 -16.48
N ALA A 66 1.01 -15.34 -16.05
CA ALA A 66 -0.21 -15.34 -15.24
C ALA A 66 -1.41 -14.95 -16.10
N THR A 67 -2.49 -15.72 -15.98
CA THR A 67 -3.82 -15.30 -16.43
C THR A 67 -4.48 -14.57 -15.28
N LEU A 68 -4.76 -13.28 -15.46
CA LEU A 68 -5.48 -12.46 -14.51
C LEU A 68 -6.94 -12.39 -14.93
N THR A 69 -7.86 -12.75 -14.04
CA THR A 69 -9.31 -12.51 -14.22
C THR A 69 -9.81 -11.64 -13.09
N TYR A 70 -10.40 -10.48 -13.38
CA TYR A 70 -10.78 -9.53 -12.35
C TYR A 70 -12.01 -8.68 -12.67
N ASP A 71 -12.66 -8.18 -11.64
CA ASP A 71 -13.79 -7.25 -11.77
C ASP A 71 -13.25 -5.86 -12.15
N ALA A 72 -13.43 -5.47 -13.41
CA ALA A 72 -12.91 -4.22 -13.95
C ALA A 72 -13.48 -2.96 -13.28
N THR A 73 -14.53 -3.09 -12.47
CA THR A 73 -15.09 -1.98 -11.68
C THR A 73 -14.48 -1.87 -10.28
N LYS A 74 -13.70 -2.88 -9.85
CA LYS A 74 -13.14 -2.96 -8.48
C LYS A 74 -11.62 -3.02 -8.45
N THR A 75 -10.97 -3.48 -9.52
CA THR A 75 -9.51 -3.54 -9.61
C THR A 75 -9.07 -3.57 -11.08
N ASN A 76 -7.77 -3.64 -11.30
CA ASN A 76 -7.14 -3.72 -12.62
C ASN A 76 -5.85 -4.56 -12.55
N SER A 77 -5.24 -4.88 -13.70
CA SER A 77 -3.98 -5.64 -13.76
C SER A 77 -2.86 -4.97 -12.97
N ASP A 78 -2.71 -3.64 -13.04
CA ASP A 78 -1.64 -2.94 -12.33
C ASP A 78 -1.72 -3.15 -10.82
N GLU A 79 -2.91 -3.07 -10.24
CA GLU A 79 -3.12 -3.32 -8.82
C GLU A 79 -2.83 -4.77 -8.41
N ILE A 80 -3.17 -5.73 -9.27
CA ILE A 80 -2.83 -7.13 -9.05
C ILE A 80 -1.32 -7.31 -9.07
N LEU A 81 -0.65 -6.74 -10.07
CA LEU A 81 0.81 -6.83 -10.23
C LEU A 81 1.57 -6.10 -9.12
N LYS A 82 1.08 -4.96 -8.62
CA LYS A 82 1.66 -4.29 -7.44
C LYS A 82 1.56 -5.14 -6.18
N ARG A 83 0.45 -5.86 -5.96
CA ARG A 83 0.34 -6.83 -4.84
C ARG A 83 1.31 -8.00 -4.99
N VAL A 84 1.47 -8.52 -6.20
CA VAL A 84 2.46 -9.57 -6.49
C VAL A 84 3.90 -9.07 -6.29
N ALA A 85 4.18 -7.81 -6.68
CA ALA A 85 5.46 -7.14 -6.41
C ALA A 85 5.73 -7.00 -4.91
N LEU A 86 4.74 -6.67 -4.11
CA LEU A 86 4.88 -6.65 -2.65
C LEU A 86 5.20 -8.02 -2.03
N ALA A 87 4.78 -9.09 -2.67
CA ALA A 87 5.12 -10.46 -2.27
C ALA A 87 6.52 -10.89 -2.74
N GLY A 88 7.25 -10.02 -3.46
CA GLY A 88 8.63 -10.25 -3.88
C GLY A 88 8.79 -10.55 -5.37
N TYR A 89 7.72 -10.65 -6.17
CA TYR A 89 7.82 -11.11 -7.56
C TYR A 89 7.67 -9.97 -8.57
N ASP A 90 8.53 -9.98 -9.57
CA ASP A 90 8.54 -9.00 -10.64
C ASP A 90 7.54 -9.34 -11.72
N SER A 91 7.16 -8.32 -12.48
CA SER A 91 6.52 -8.43 -13.78
C SER A 91 7.25 -7.55 -14.79
N ASN A 92 6.78 -7.51 -16.03
CA ASN A 92 7.33 -6.59 -17.03
C ASN A 92 7.15 -5.11 -16.66
N GLU A 93 6.08 -4.81 -15.91
CA GLU A 93 5.63 -3.46 -15.56
C GLU A 93 6.11 -3.04 -14.17
N PHE A 94 6.25 -3.99 -13.25
CA PHE A 94 6.38 -3.72 -11.82
C PHE A 94 7.52 -4.53 -11.22
N LEU A 95 8.47 -3.84 -10.57
CA LEU A 95 9.58 -4.46 -9.85
C LEU A 95 9.23 -4.55 -8.36
N ALA A 96 9.45 -5.72 -7.76
CA ALA A 96 9.30 -5.92 -6.32
C ALA A 96 10.37 -5.14 -5.53
N PRO A 97 10.05 -4.66 -4.31
CA PRO A 97 11.05 -4.09 -3.42
C PRO A 97 12.25 -5.03 -3.22
N ASN A 98 13.45 -4.47 -3.18
CA ASN A 98 14.67 -5.26 -3.00
C ASN A 98 14.62 -6.12 -1.73
N ASP A 99 14.05 -5.59 -0.64
CA ASP A 99 13.94 -6.33 0.62
C ASP A 99 12.86 -7.41 0.59
N ALA A 100 11.77 -7.24 -0.17
CA ALA A 100 10.75 -8.26 -0.38
C ALA A 100 11.32 -9.41 -1.24
N TYR A 101 11.97 -9.07 -2.34
CA TYR A 101 12.63 -10.02 -3.24
C TYR A 101 13.72 -10.82 -2.52
N ALA A 102 14.58 -10.16 -1.73
CA ALA A 102 15.66 -10.82 -0.98
C ALA A 102 15.15 -11.81 0.10
N LYS A 103 13.89 -11.69 0.54
CA LYS A 103 13.26 -12.62 1.49
C LYS A 103 12.61 -13.83 0.82
N LEU A 104 12.55 -13.87 -0.52
CA LEU A 104 12.03 -15.03 -1.23
C LEU A 104 12.92 -16.25 -1.00
N PRO A 105 12.34 -17.46 -0.96
CA PRO A 105 13.11 -18.70 -1.00
C PRO A 105 14.02 -18.74 -2.22
N GLU A 106 15.16 -19.44 -2.10
CA GLU A 106 16.20 -19.47 -3.14
C GLU A 106 15.64 -19.89 -4.51
N CYS A 107 14.72 -20.87 -4.60
CA CYS A 107 14.11 -21.25 -5.89
C CYS A 107 13.26 -20.15 -6.55
N CYS A 108 12.77 -19.18 -5.76
CA CYS A 108 12.01 -18.05 -6.25
C CYS A 108 12.86 -16.80 -6.54
N GLN A 109 14.16 -16.86 -6.27
CA GLN A 109 15.08 -15.82 -6.68
C GLN A 109 15.57 -16.11 -8.11
N TYR A 110 15.22 -15.26 -9.06
CA TYR A 110 15.63 -15.30 -10.46
C TYR A 110 16.52 -14.10 -10.82
N GLU A 111 17.28 -14.18 -11.89
CA GLU A 111 18.06 -13.02 -12.34
C GLU A 111 17.14 -11.85 -12.73
N ARG A 112 17.25 -10.76 -11.97
CA ARG A 112 16.56 -9.50 -12.28
C ARG A 112 17.37 -8.77 -13.33
N ASN A 113 16.79 -8.53 -14.51
CA ASN A 113 17.46 -7.70 -15.51
C ASN A 113 17.42 -6.23 -15.09
N THR A 114 18.46 -5.82 -14.37
CA THR A 114 18.61 -4.51 -13.74
C THR A 114 18.72 -3.34 -14.72
N LYS A 115 18.71 -3.57 -16.05
CA LYS A 115 18.76 -2.49 -17.05
C LYS A 115 17.54 -1.55 -17.05
N LYS A 116 16.40 -1.94 -16.45
CA LYS A 116 15.27 -1.01 -16.19
C LYS A 116 15.43 -0.20 -14.87
N MET A 117 16.45 -0.47 -14.05
CA MET A 117 16.64 0.17 -12.73
C MET A 117 17.22 1.58 -12.79
N ALA A 118 17.69 2.06 -13.94
CA ALA A 118 18.40 3.34 -14.06
C ALA A 118 17.48 4.59 -14.17
N MET A 119 16.15 4.45 -14.23
CA MET A 119 15.26 5.61 -14.46
C MET A 119 14.57 6.20 -13.23
N VAL A 120 14.76 5.68 -12.00
CA VAL A 120 14.05 6.22 -10.80
C VAL A 120 14.94 6.48 -9.58
N VAL A 121 16.25 6.66 -9.77
CA VAL A 121 17.13 7.17 -8.69
C VAL A 121 17.86 8.41 -9.21
N PRO A 122 17.63 9.62 -8.66
CA PRO A 122 18.49 10.76 -8.97
C PRO A 122 19.80 10.59 -8.20
N ALA A 123 20.85 10.18 -8.90
CA ALA A 123 22.23 10.32 -8.44
C ALA A 123 22.76 11.68 -8.87
N GLU A 124 23.38 12.41 -7.92
CA GLU A 124 24.02 13.70 -8.15
C GLU A 124 25.17 13.61 -9.16
N LYS A 125 25.07 14.47 -10.18
CA LYS A 125 26.09 15.12 -11.02
C LYS A 125 27.50 14.50 -11.09
N MET A 126 27.87 14.05 -12.29
CA MET A 126 29.08 14.55 -12.98
C MET A 126 28.78 14.73 -14.48
N ASN A 127 29.34 15.80 -15.04
CA ASN A 127 28.99 16.47 -16.30
C ASN A 127 29.67 15.81 -17.52
N HIS A 128 28.98 15.73 -18.67
CA HIS A 128 29.53 16.08 -19.99
C HIS A 128 28.44 16.11 -21.07
N ASP A 129 28.71 16.92 -22.09
CA ASP A 129 27.80 17.72 -22.89
C ASP A 129 27.03 17.00 -24.02
N ALA A 130 25.86 17.59 -24.34
CA ALA A 130 25.18 17.74 -25.64
C ALA A 130 24.76 16.46 -26.42
N HIS A 131 23.53 16.26 -26.93
CA HIS A 131 22.64 17.16 -27.67
C HIS A 131 21.18 16.61 -27.72
N ALA A 132 20.27 17.53 -28.04
CA ALA A 132 18.97 17.35 -28.74
C ALA A 132 17.75 16.81 -27.96
N ASN A 133 17.10 17.77 -27.27
CA ASN A 133 15.70 18.17 -27.51
C ASN A 133 14.64 17.05 -27.70
N HIS A 134 14.01 16.64 -26.60
CA HIS A 134 12.55 16.43 -26.58
C HIS A 134 11.99 16.87 -25.24
N LYS A 135 11.29 18.00 -25.29
CA LYS A 135 10.56 18.65 -24.21
C LYS A 135 9.29 17.85 -23.92
N MET A 136 9.23 17.15 -22.80
CA MET A 136 7.98 16.84 -22.08
C MET A 136 8.27 17.00 -20.59
N ALA A 137 7.93 18.18 -20.07
CA ALA A 137 7.98 18.49 -18.65
C ALA A 137 6.59 18.32 -18.03
N SER A 138 6.60 17.91 -16.76
CA SER A 138 5.57 18.08 -15.72
C SER A 138 4.36 17.15 -15.72
N SER A 139 4.19 16.41 -14.61
CA SER A 139 2.91 16.12 -13.90
C SER A 139 3.09 15.19 -12.68
N ASP A 140 4.17 14.40 -12.59
CA ASP A 140 4.22 13.31 -11.60
C ASP A 140 4.39 13.73 -10.14
N VAL A 141 4.98 14.89 -9.85
CA VAL A 141 5.19 15.34 -8.45
C VAL A 141 3.87 15.82 -7.82
N ASP A 142 2.98 16.42 -8.62
CA ASP A 142 1.72 17.01 -8.12
C ASP A 142 0.64 15.96 -7.81
N GLN A 143 0.67 14.78 -8.43
CA GLN A 143 -0.32 13.74 -8.16
C GLN A 143 0.01 12.87 -6.92
N LYS A 144 1.30 12.64 -6.61
CA LYS A 144 1.71 11.81 -5.45
C LYS A 144 1.24 12.39 -4.12
N ALA A 145 1.40 13.70 -3.94
CA ALA A 145 1.08 14.39 -2.70
C ALA A 145 -0.43 14.64 -2.54
N THR A 146 -1.13 14.93 -3.64
CA THR A 146 -2.55 15.32 -3.62
C THR A 146 -3.47 14.22 -3.10
N ILE A 147 -3.24 12.94 -3.46
CA ILE A 147 -4.12 11.83 -3.07
C ILE A 147 -4.04 11.53 -1.57
N LEU A 148 -2.85 11.61 -0.98
CA LEU A 148 -2.63 11.34 0.45
C LEU A 148 -2.79 12.58 1.34
N LYS A 149 -2.93 13.77 0.75
CA LYS A 149 -3.10 15.02 1.49
C LYS A 149 -4.20 14.97 2.57
N PRO A 150 -5.41 14.42 2.32
CA PRO A 150 -6.44 14.31 3.35
C PRO A 150 -6.04 13.42 4.53
N VAL A 151 -5.27 12.36 4.27
CA VAL A 151 -4.72 11.46 5.30
C VAL A 151 -3.73 12.23 6.18
N PHE A 152 -2.79 12.96 5.55
CA PHE A 152 -1.81 13.75 6.28
C PHE A 152 -2.44 14.89 7.08
N ASP A 153 -3.37 15.64 6.49
CA ASP A 153 -4.04 16.75 7.18
C ASP A 153 -4.88 16.26 8.37
N ALA A 154 -5.56 15.12 8.25
CA ALA A 154 -6.28 14.53 9.37
C ALA A 154 -5.32 14.05 10.47
N TYR A 155 -4.19 13.42 10.12
CA TYR A 155 -3.14 13.06 11.08
C TYR A 155 -2.62 14.28 11.86
N PHE A 156 -2.28 15.38 11.17
CA PHE A 156 -1.80 16.59 11.83
C PHE A 156 -2.88 17.19 12.75
N GLY A 157 -4.16 17.10 12.35
CA GLY A 157 -5.28 17.47 13.20
C GLY A 157 -5.36 16.65 14.51
N ILE A 158 -5.12 15.33 14.46
CA ILE A 158 -5.03 14.48 15.65
C ILE A 158 -3.85 14.92 16.52
N LYS A 159 -2.67 15.06 15.91
CA LYS A 159 -1.44 15.47 16.61
C LYS A 159 -1.63 16.80 17.36
N ASP A 160 -2.19 17.81 16.71
CA ASP A 160 -2.39 19.13 17.32
C ASP A 160 -3.48 19.13 18.40
N ALA A 161 -4.50 18.27 18.27
CA ALA A 161 -5.48 18.06 19.33
C ALA A 161 -4.86 17.39 20.57
N LEU A 162 -3.99 16.40 20.39
CA LEU A 162 -3.29 15.71 21.49
C LEU A 162 -2.28 16.61 22.21
N VAL A 163 -1.65 17.54 21.50
CA VAL A 163 -0.84 18.63 22.11
C VAL A 163 -1.68 19.45 23.09
N LYS A 164 -2.93 19.75 22.74
CA LYS A 164 -3.88 20.48 23.59
C LYS A 164 -4.55 19.59 24.65
N THR A 165 -4.29 18.28 24.64
CA THR A 165 -5.02 17.28 25.45
C THR A 165 -6.53 17.34 25.20
N ASP A 166 -6.93 17.71 23.98
CA ASP A 166 -8.33 17.78 23.55
C ASP A 166 -8.74 16.46 22.89
N GLY A 167 -9.17 15.51 23.73
CA GLY A 167 -9.53 14.19 23.25
C GLY A 167 -10.81 14.15 22.41
N ALA A 168 -11.72 15.12 22.56
CA ALA A 168 -12.91 15.22 21.73
C ALA A 168 -12.55 15.62 20.29
N THR A 169 -11.69 16.63 20.13
CA THR A 169 -11.20 17.04 18.80
C THR A 169 -10.31 15.95 18.19
N ALA A 170 -9.47 15.28 18.97
CA ALA A 170 -8.65 14.17 18.48
C ALA A 170 -9.52 13.03 17.93
N SER A 171 -10.58 12.64 18.65
CA SER A 171 -11.56 11.65 18.19
C SER A 171 -12.23 12.07 16.88
N ALA A 172 -12.67 13.33 16.77
CA ALA A 172 -13.30 13.84 15.55
C ALA A 172 -12.33 13.84 14.34
N LYS A 173 -11.06 14.21 14.56
CA LYS A 173 -10.03 14.18 13.52
C LYS A 173 -9.63 12.75 13.15
N ALA A 174 -9.65 11.82 14.09
CA ALA A 174 -9.44 10.40 13.81
C ALA A 174 -10.56 9.79 12.97
N LYS A 175 -11.83 10.16 13.19
CA LYS A 175 -12.95 9.79 12.29
C LYS A 175 -12.76 10.34 10.87
N THR A 176 -12.25 11.57 10.77
CA THR A 176 -11.89 12.17 9.48
C THR A 176 -10.76 11.37 8.82
N LEU A 177 -9.77 10.93 9.59
CA LEU A 177 -8.67 10.10 9.10
C LEU A 177 -9.16 8.73 8.60
N VAL A 178 -10.03 8.03 9.33
CA VAL A 178 -10.63 6.77 8.88
C VAL A 178 -11.37 6.97 7.55
N THR A 179 -12.12 8.05 7.41
CA THR A 179 -12.82 8.40 6.17
C THR A 179 -11.83 8.67 5.03
N ALA A 180 -10.76 9.44 5.29
CA ALA A 180 -9.72 9.72 4.32
C ALA A 180 -9.01 8.44 3.86
N ILE A 181 -8.66 7.53 4.78
CA ILE A 181 -8.04 6.24 4.48
C ILE A 181 -8.94 5.39 3.57
N ASN A 182 -10.23 5.29 3.89
CA ASN A 182 -11.17 4.52 3.07
C ASN A 182 -11.41 5.17 1.69
N GLY A 183 -11.16 6.47 1.54
CA GLY A 183 -11.29 7.21 0.29
C GLY A 183 -10.05 7.16 -0.62
N VAL A 184 -8.93 6.60 -0.16
CA VAL A 184 -7.71 6.47 -0.98
C VAL A 184 -7.93 5.40 -2.05
N LYS A 185 -7.86 5.84 -3.31
CA LYS A 185 -7.86 4.98 -4.50
C LYS A 185 -6.49 4.35 -4.69
N MET A 186 -6.33 3.10 -4.28
CA MET A 186 -5.05 2.38 -4.31
C MET A 186 -4.46 2.30 -5.72
N GLU A 187 -5.32 2.22 -6.74
CA GLU A 187 -5.00 2.23 -8.16
C GLU A 187 -4.32 3.50 -8.63
N SER A 188 -4.63 4.62 -7.99
CA SER A 188 -4.07 5.93 -8.33
C SER A 188 -2.76 6.20 -7.60
N LEU A 189 -2.32 5.31 -6.71
CA LEU A 189 -1.06 5.46 -6.00
C LEU A 189 0.12 5.04 -6.91
N PRO A 190 1.16 5.88 -7.01
CA PRO A 190 2.46 5.49 -7.55
C PRO A 190 2.97 4.23 -6.86
N MET A 191 3.66 3.36 -7.58
CA MET A 191 4.09 2.06 -7.06
C MET A 191 4.86 2.14 -5.73
N ASP A 192 5.83 3.04 -5.61
CA ASP A 192 6.60 3.26 -4.38
C ASP A 192 5.71 3.61 -3.18
N VAL A 193 4.70 4.45 -3.41
CA VAL A 193 3.71 4.83 -2.40
C VAL A 193 2.72 3.70 -2.12
N HIS A 194 2.19 3.05 -3.15
CA HIS A 194 1.27 1.92 -3.06
C HIS A 194 1.86 0.79 -2.21
N MET A 195 3.15 0.49 -2.41
CA MET A 195 3.83 -0.57 -1.68
C MET A 195 3.87 -0.29 -0.18
N VAL A 196 4.23 0.93 0.21
CA VAL A 196 4.21 1.33 1.62
C VAL A 196 2.78 1.36 2.15
N TRP A 197 1.83 1.91 1.37
CA TRP A 197 0.41 1.98 1.72
C TRP A 197 -0.16 0.62 2.10
N MET A 198 0.04 -0.40 1.27
CA MET A 198 -0.45 -1.75 1.56
C MET A 198 0.16 -2.35 2.83
N LYS A 199 1.42 -2.03 3.13
CA LYS A 199 2.10 -2.51 4.33
C LYS A 199 1.54 -1.86 5.60
N VAL A 200 1.16 -0.58 5.54
CA VAL A 200 0.74 0.18 6.73
C VAL A 200 -0.77 0.34 6.88
N LEU A 201 -1.56 0.04 5.83
CA LEU A 201 -3.00 0.32 5.78
C LEU A 201 -3.77 -0.26 6.97
N LYS A 202 -3.49 -1.53 7.30
CA LYS A 202 -4.19 -2.21 8.41
C LYS A 202 -3.96 -1.46 9.72
N ASP A 203 -2.69 -1.25 10.08
CA ASP A 203 -2.31 -0.63 11.35
C ASP A 203 -2.75 0.84 11.41
N LEU A 204 -2.64 1.59 10.31
CA LEU A 204 -3.15 2.97 10.21
C LEU A 204 -4.64 3.05 10.52
N LYS A 205 -5.41 2.13 9.95
CA LYS A 205 -6.86 2.10 10.12
C LYS A 205 -7.23 1.71 11.54
N GLU A 206 -6.60 0.67 12.08
CA GLU A 206 -6.82 0.18 13.45
C GLU A 206 -6.51 1.27 14.49
N ASP A 207 -5.35 1.93 14.39
CA ASP A 207 -5.00 3.04 15.31
C ASP A 207 -5.96 4.23 15.17
N ALA A 208 -6.36 4.58 13.94
CA ALA A 208 -7.30 5.67 13.71
C ALA A 208 -8.70 5.37 14.28
N GLU A 209 -9.18 4.12 14.16
CA GLU A 209 -10.44 3.67 14.75
C GLU A 209 -10.37 3.71 16.28
N HIS A 210 -9.32 3.19 16.90
CA HIS A 210 -9.17 3.25 18.35
C HIS A 210 -9.07 4.68 18.92
N ILE A 211 -8.38 5.60 18.23
CA ILE A 211 -8.35 7.01 18.64
C ILE A 211 -9.75 7.65 18.48
N ALA A 212 -10.49 7.26 17.44
CA ALA A 212 -11.83 7.77 17.16
C ALA A 212 -12.87 7.31 18.19
N ASP A 213 -12.71 6.14 18.79
CA ASP A 213 -13.71 5.49 19.65
C ASP A 213 -13.70 5.97 21.10
N THR A 214 -12.69 6.74 21.51
CA THR A 214 -12.59 7.31 22.86
C THR A 214 -12.37 8.81 22.82
N LYS A 215 -12.77 9.51 23.90
CA LYS A 215 -12.46 10.92 24.14
C LYS A 215 -11.36 11.11 25.20
N ASP A 216 -10.80 10.03 25.73
CA ASP A 216 -9.69 10.10 26.66
C ASP A 216 -8.37 10.25 25.90
N ALA A 217 -7.75 11.43 26.03
CA ALA A 217 -6.47 11.76 25.40
C ALA A 217 -5.34 10.81 25.83
N THR A 218 -5.41 10.20 27.01
CA THR A 218 -4.42 9.22 27.47
C THR A 218 -4.50 7.96 26.62
N HIS A 219 -5.69 7.37 26.50
CA HIS A 219 -5.92 6.18 25.68
C HIS A 219 -5.63 6.44 24.19
N GLN A 220 -5.92 7.65 23.70
CA GLN A 220 -5.58 8.03 22.32
C GLN A 220 -4.07 8.08 22.08
N ARG A 221 -3.27 8.45 23.07
CA ARG A 221 -1.80 8.50 22.96
C ARG A 221 -1.18 7.12 22.83
N ASP A 222 -1.81 6.09 23.39
CA ASP A 222 -1.35 4.70 23.30
C ASP A 222 -1.31 4.24 21.83
N HIS A 223 -2.28 4.68 21.02
CA HIS A 223 -2.35 4.40 19.58
C HIS A 223 -1.58 5.42 18.72
N PHE A 224 -1.49 6.67 19.16
CA PHE A 224 -0.87 7.74 18.38
C PHE A 224 0.61 7.48 18.02
N GLY A 225 1.34 6.74 18.86
CA GLY A 225 2.73 6.34 18.60
C GLY A 225 2.87 5.48 17.34
N THR A 226 2.09 4.41 17.25
CA THR A 226 2.09 3.50 16.09
C THR A 226 1.52 4.19 14.85
N LEU A 227 0.46 4.99 15.01
CA LEU A 227 -0.09 5.81 13.95
C LEU A 227 0.98 6.73 13.35
N SER A 228 1.72 7.45 14.20
CA SER A 228 2.78 8.37 13.76
C SER A 228 3.91 7.69 13.01
N LYS A 229 4.32 6.50 13.46
CA LYS A 229 5.34 5.69 12.78
C LYS A 229 4.90 5.29 11.37
N ASN A 230 3.64 4.88 11.21
CA ASN A 230 3.08 4.44 9.94
C ASN A 230 2.84 5.60 8.97
N VAL A 231 2.39 6.76 9.46
CA VAL A 231 2.27 7.98 8.65
C VAL A 231 3.65 8.49 8.22
N TYR A 232 4.67 8.41 9.08
CA TYR A 232 6.06 8.73 8.70
C TYR A 232 6.55 7.87 7.54
N ALA A 233 6.33 6.55 7.57
CA ALA A 233 6.73 5.66 6.48
C ALA A 233 6.10 6.07 5.14
N LEU A 234 4.82 6.45 5.14
CA LEU A 234 4.13 6.96 3.95
C LEU A 234 4.65 8.32 3.48
N LEU A 235 4.89 9.25 4.41
CA LEU A 235 5.34 10.59 4.06
C LEU A 235 6.72 10.57 3.38
N LYS A 236 7.60 9.66 3.83
CA LYS A 236 8.95 9.48 3.25
C LYS A 236 8.95 9.10 1.78
N VAL A 237 7.97 8.29 1.34
CA VAL A 237 7.87 7.86 -0.07
C VAL A 237 6.99 8.78 -0.92
N SER A 238 6.01 9.44 -0.31
CA SER A 238 5.10 10.34 -1.03
C SER A 238 5.69 11.73 -1.31
N LYS A 239 6.70 12.16 -0.52
CA LYS A 239 7.32 13.49 -0.55
C LYS A 239 6.27 14.60 -0.42
N GLY A 240 5.99 15.00 0.82
CA GLY A 240 5.00 16.03 1.11
C GLY A 240 5.30 17.40 0.47
N GLU A 241 4.27 18.19 0.24
CA GLU A 241 4.37 19.54 -0.37
C GLU A 241 5.16 20.54 0.49
N THR A 242 5.17 20.31 1.81
CA THR A 242 5.76 21.24 2.79
C THR A 242 6.77 20.52 3.67
N PRO A 243 7.85 21.21 4.10
CA PRO A 243 8.79 20.68 5.06
C PRO A 243 8.06 20.13 6.29
N THR A 244 8.36 18.87 6.63
CA THR A 244 7.77 18.20 7.79
C THR A 244 8.88 17.74 8.73
N TYR A 245 8.75 18.08 9.99
CA TYR A 245 9.71 17.75 11.04
C TYR A 245 9.33 16.44 11.69
N TYR A 246 10.23 15.47 11.67
CA TYR A 246 10.12 14.24 12.43
C TYR A 246 10.77 14.46 13.78
N GLN A 247 9.94 14.51 14.83
CA GLN A 247 10.33 14.88 16.18
C GLN A 247 10.22 13.67 17.12
N PHE A 248 10.96 13.68 18.21
CA PHE A 248 11.11 12.56 19.14
C PHE A 248 10.95 12.99 20.60
N CYS A 249 10.28 12.14 21.38
CA CYS A 249 10.17 12.27 22.83
C CYS A 249 10.78 11.02 23.47
N PRO A 250 11.88 11.13 24.24
CA PRO A 250 12.50 9.98 24.89
C PRO A 250 11.65 9.38 26.01
N MET A 251 10.77 10.18 26.62
CA MET A 251 9.95 9.76 27.76
C MET A 251 8.63 9.09 27.35
N ALA A 252 8.23 9.15 26.08
CA ALA A 252 7.02 8.50 25.62
C ALA A 252 7.14 6.97 25.71
N ASN A 253 6.01 6.27 25.70
CA ASN A 253 5.96 4.80 25.70
C ASN A 253 6.81 4.16 26.81
N ASN A 254 6.57 4.58 28.07
CA ASN A 254 7.29 4.09 29.25
C ASN A 254 8.82 4.20 29.12
N GLY A 255 9.31 5.33 28.59
CA GLY A 255 10.74 5.59 28.42
C GLY A 255 11.41 4.89 27.24
N LYS A 256 10.65 4.15 26.41
CA LYS A 256 11.17 3.58 25.15
C LYS A 256 11.26 4.63 24.04
N GLY A 257 10.59 5.75 24.24
CA GLY A 257 10.48 6.85 23.29
C GLY A 257 9.45 6.61 22.20
N ALA A 258 9.05 7.71 21.56
CA ALA A 258 8.15 7.70 20.41
C ALA A 258 8.34 8.96 19.56
N ASN A 259 8.01 8.85 18.28
CA ASN A 259 8.20 9.90 17.30
C ASN A 259 6.86 10.39 16.74
N TRP A 260 6.83 11.64 16.30
CA TRP A 260 5.69 12.23 15.59
C TRP A 260 6.15 13.13 14.46
N LEU A 261 5.23 13.42 13.52
CA LEU A 261 5.43 14.41 12.48
C LEU A 261 4.83 15.76 12.90
N SER A 262 5.50 16.85 12.55
CA SER A 262 5.05 18.22 12.80
C SER A 262 5.25 19.10 11.57
N LYS A 263 4.31 19.99 11.28
CA LYS A 263 4.50 21.08 10.29
C LYS A 263 5.35 22.24 10.84
N GLU A 264 5.61 22.25 12.14
CA GLU A 264 6.37 23.29 12.83
C GLU A 264 7.71 22.75 13.34
N SER A 265 8.78 23.53 13.22
CA SER A 265 10.10 23.21 13.78
C SER A 265 10.12 23.26 15.30
N ALA A 266 9.25 24.07 15.91
CA ALA A 266 9.08 24.13 17.35
C ALA A 266 8.56 22.80 17.90
N ILE A 267 9.12 22.36 19.03
CA ILE A 267 8.68 21.15 19.72
C ILE A 267 7.35 21.44 20.42
N LYS A 268 6.32 20.70 20.02
CA LYS A 268 5.00 20.65 20.68
C LYS A 268 4.63 19.18 20.89
N ASN A 269 4.91 18.66 22.08
CA ASN A 269 4.86 17.24 22.40
C ASN A 269 3.41 16.71 22.55
N PRO A 270 2.94 15.83 21.64
CA PRO A 270 1.58 15.29 21.71
C PRO A 270 1.37 14.23 22.79
N TYR A 271 2.44 13.61 23.30
CA TYR A 271 2.37 12.54 24.31
C TYR A 271 2.15 13.06 25.73
N TYR A 272 2.60 14.29 26.02
CA TYR A 272 2.51 14.88 27.36
C TYR A 272 1.71 16.19 27.39
N GLY A 273 1.35 16.74 26.23
CA GLY A 273 0.57 17.98 26.12
C GLY A 273 1.21 19.13 26.89
N SER A 274 0.41 19.89 27.64
CA SER A 274 0.89 21.02 28.44
C SER A 274 1.89 20.65 29.53
N LYS A 275 1.94 19.38 29.99
CA LYS A 275 2.85 18.96 31.06
C LYS A 275 4.32 18.97 30.63
N MET A 276 4.61 18.72 29.36
CA MET A 276 5.97 18.69 28.81
C MET A 276 6.00 19.18 27.36
N LEU A 277 5.35 20.31 27.10
CA LEU A 277 5.06 20.79 25.75
C LEU A 277 6.31 20.93 24.87
N SER A 278 7.40 21.45 25.43
CA SER A 278 8.68 21.69 24.75
C SER A 278 9.68 20.53 24.86
N CYS A 279 9.31 19.42 25.51
CA CYS A 279 10.21 18.28 25.68
C CYS A 279 10.26 17.43 24.41
N GLY A 280 11.44 17.34 23.82
CA GLY A 280 11.72 16.52 22.65
C GLY A 280 12.84 17.09 21.79
N SER A 281 13.11 16.46 20.66
CA SER A 281 14.11 16.91 19.69
C SER A 281 13.63 16.66 18.26
N THR A 282 14.16 17.43 17.31
CA THR A 282 13.97 17.14 15.88
C THR A 282 15.02 16.11 15.45
N VAL A 283 14.55 15.00 14.86
CA VAL A 283 15.39 13.91 14.35
C VAL A 283 15.70 14.12 12.87
N GLU A 284 14.69 14.49 12.09
CA GLU A 284 14.81 14.68 10.64
C GLU A 284 13.91 15.82 10.17
N THR A 285 14.33 16.54 9.13
CA THR A 285 13.44 17.39 8.32
C THR A 285 13.22 16.75 6.97
N ILE A 286 11.99 16.31 6.70
CA ILE A 286 11.55 15.73 5.43
C ILE A 286 11.22 16.89 4.49
N LYS A 287 11.86 16.91 3.32
CA LYS A 287 11.73 17.94 2.28
C LYS A 287 11.16 17.33 0.99
#